data_AF-A0A1M7ZM99-F1
#
_entry.id   AF-A0A1M7ZM99-F1
#
_cell.length_a   1.000
_cell.length_b   1.000
_cell.length_c   1.000
_cell.angle_alpha   90.00
_cell.angle_beta   90.00
_cell.angle_gamma   90.00
#
_symmetry.space_group_name_H-M   'P 1'
#
loop_
_entity.id
_entity.type
_entity.pdbx_description
1 polymer ?
#
loop_
_entity_poly.entity_id
_entity_poly.type
_entity_poly.pdbx_seq_one_letter_code
_entity_poly.pdbx_strand_id
1 'polypeptide(L)'
;MRGRPVSAGDAAHLSGYRLMWIFVMFDLPVGTKKQMRDATRFRTFLLDDGYEMSQFSVYARFCNGRDSFEAHLKRIEANLPEKGDVHVLTFTDRQYEAIVRFSSQRRQKPRKNPDQLALF
;
A
#
# COMPACT_ATOMS: atom_id res chain seq x y z
N MET A 1 -6.51 -33.44 -29.05
CA MET A 1 -6.37 -32.00 -29.36
C MET A 1 -5.53 -31.36 -28.28
N ARG A 2 -4.32 -30.90 -28.60
CA ARG A 2 -3.37 -30.28 -27.64
C ARG A 2 -3.61 -28.77 -27.61
N GLY A 3 -3.88 -28.23 -26.42
CA GLY A 3 -4.10 -26.79 -26.22
C GLY A 3 -2.86 -25.97 -26.61
N ARG A 4 -3.09 -24.82 -27.25
CA ARG A 4 -2.02 -23.85 -27.58
C ARG A 4 -1.44 -23.25 -26.30
N PRO A 5 -0.13 -22.99 -26.24
CA PRO A 5 0.45 -22.21 -25.16
C PRO A 5 -0.01 -20.75 -25.30
N VAL A 6 -0.44 -20.14 -24.20
CA VAL A 6 -0.72 -18.70 -24.13
C VAL A 6 0.58 -17.94 -24.39
N SER A 7 0.52 -17.01 -25.33
CA SER A 7 1.65 -16.18 -25.77
C SER A 7 2.04 -15.17 -24.69
N ALA A 8 3.34 -14.92 -24.52
CA ALA A 8 3.89 -13.89 -23.63
C ALA A 8 3.42 -12.45 -23.94
N GLY A 9 2.62 -12.25 -24.99
CA GLY A 9 2.04 -10.97 -25.39
C GLY A 9 0.84 -10.49 -24.57
N ASP A 10 0.13 -11.36 -23.84
CA ASP A 10 -1.08 -10.95 -23.12
C ASP A 10 -0.78 -10.14 -21.84
N ALA A 11 0.42 -10.25 -21.28
CA ALA A 11 0.87 -9.44 -20.13
C ALA A 11 1.26 -8.00 -20.52
N ALA A 12 1.47 -7.73 -21.81
CA ALA A 12 1.89 -6.41 -22.29
C ALA A 12 0.74 -5.42 -22.48
N HIS A 13 -0.52 -5.88 -22.40
CA HIS A 13 -1.71 -5.07 -22.69
C HIS A 13 -2.26 -4.26 -21.50
N LEU A 14 -1.43 -4.02 -20.48
CA LEU A 14 -1.67 -3.10 -19.36
C LEU A 14 -0.70 -1.90 -19.36
N SER A 15 -0.01 -1.65 -20.47
CA SER A 15 1.04 -0.62 -20.63
C SER A 15 0.64 0.80 -20.16
N GLY A 16 -0.67 1.13 -20.14
CA GLY A 16 -1.17 2.42 -19.64
C GLY A 16 -1.36 2.52 -18.12
N TYR A 17 -1.57 1.40 -17.41
CA TYR A 17 -1.79 1.39 -15.96
C TYR A 17 -0.58 0.77 -15.28
N ARG A 18 0.35 1.62 -14.83
CA ARG A 18 1.43 1.15 -13.94
C ARG A 18 0.81 0.77 -12.61
N LEU A 19 0.82 -0.53 -12.28
CA LEU A 19 0.44 -1.00 -10.95
C LEU A 19 1.41 -0.43 -9.91
N MET A 20 0.86 0.22 -8.90
CA MET A 20 1.63 0.95 -7.88
C MET A 20 1.17 0.57 -6.48
N TRP A 21 2.08 0.67 -5.52
CA TRP A 21 1.81 0.54 -4.10
C TRP A 21 2.13 1.84 -3.39
N ILE A 22 1.32 2.19 -2.39
CA ILE A 22 1.54 3.32 -1.49
C ILE A 22 1.86 2.76 -0.11
N PHE A 23 2.97 3.18 0.48
CA PHE A 23 3.22 3.08 1.91
C PHE A 23 2.96 4.42 2.58
N VAL A 24 2.19 4.40 3.66
CA VAL A 24 2.03 5.50 4.59
C VAL A 24 2.69 5.08 5.89
N MET A 25 3.76 5.77 6.25
CA MET A 25 4.52 5.54 7.48
C MET A 25 4.33 6.76 8.36
N PHE A 26 4.08 6.57 9.65
CA PHE A 26 3.87 7.71 10.54
C PHE A 26 4.52 7.52 11.91
N ASP A 27 4.93 8.62 12.51
CA ASP A 27 5.30 8.70 13.91
C ASP A 27 4.49 9.81 14.57
N LEU A 28 3.44 9.40 15.30
CA LEU A 28 2.48 10.32 15.90
C LEU A 28 2.65 10.31 17.41
N PRO A 29 2.61 11.49 18.06
CA PRO A 29 2.70 11.54 19.51
C PRO A 29 1.49 10.84 20.14
N VAL A 30 1.69 10.19 21.28
CA VAL A 30 0.65 9.44 22.02
C VAL A 30 0.67 9.69 23.54
N GLY A 31 1.39 10.72 24.01
CA GLY A 31 1.55 11.00 25.44
C GLY A 31 0.31 11.54 26.16
N THR A 32 -0.68 12.04 25.42
CA THR A 32 -1.92 12.60 25.98
C THR A 32 -3.16 11.94 25.38
N LYS A 33 -4.32 12.07 26.05
CA LYS A 33 -5.60 11.53 25.53
C LYS A 33 -5.99 12.14 24.18
N LYS A 34 -5.71 13.43 23.94
CA LYS A 34 -5.96 14.06 22.63
C LYS A 34 -5.08 13.43 21.56
N GLN A 35 -3.78 13.35 21.81
CA GLN A 35 -2.79 12.75 20.92
C GLN A 35 -3.14 11.30 20.54
N MET A 36 -3.51 10.47 21.52
CA MET A 36 -3.95 9.09 21.27
C MET A 36 -5.21 9.03 20.38
N ARG A 37 -6.18 9.93 20.60
CA ARG A 37 -7.38 10.02 19.77
C ARG A 37 -7.05 10.45 18.34
N ASP A 38 -6.17 11.42 18.17
CA ASP A 38 -5.76 11.91 16.84
C ASP A 38 -4.99 10.82 16.08
N ALA A 39 -4.08 10.11 16.73
CA ALA A 39 -3.36 8.98 16.14
C ALA A 39 -4.32 7.83 15.76
N THR A 40 -5.29 7.52 16.64
CA THR A 40 -6.31 6.51 16.35
C THR A 40 -7.17 6.92 15.17
N ARG A 41 -7.58 8.20 15.10
CA ARG A 41 -8.38 8.74 14.00
C ARG A 41 -7.64 8.64 12.67
N PHE A 42 -6.37 9.02 12.62
CA PHE A 42 -5.57 8.92 11.39
C PHE A 42 -5.42 7.47 10.94
N ARG A 43 -5.12 6.56 11.89
CA ARG A 43 -5.07 5.11 11.62
C ARG A 43 -6.40 4.59 11.07
N THR A 44 -7.52 4.93 11.70
CA THR A 44 -8.85 4.48 11.27
C THR A 44 -9.19 5.01 9.89
N PHE A 45 -8.89 6.29 9.60
CA PHE A 45 -9.02 6.84 8.26
C PHE A 45 -8.27 6.01 7.20
N LEU A 46 -7.03 5.61 7.47
CA LEU A 46 -6.27 4.77 6.52
C LEU A 46 -6.95 3.42 6.31
N LEU A 47 -7.42 2.77 7.37
CA LEU A 47 -8.14 1.50 7.25
C LEU A 47 -9.45 1.65 6.46
N ASP A 48 -10.22 2.71 6.71
CA ASP A 48 -11.48 2.99 6.04
C ASP A 48 -11.28 3.36 4.56
N ASP A 49 -10.16 4.02 4.21
CA ASP A 49 -9.74 4.28 2.83
C ASP A 49 -9.07 3.04 2.17
N GLY A 50 -9.14 1.89 2.84
CA GLY A 50 -8.72 0.57 2.36
C GLY A 50 -7.21 0.35 2.33
N TYR A 51 -6.46 1.00 3.21
CA TYR A 51 -5.09 0.60 3.50
C TYR A 51 -5.06 -0.61 4.42
N GLU A 52 -4.10 -1.49 4.21
CA GLU A 52 -3.82 -2.63 5.06
C GLU A 52 -2.64 -2.35 5.98
N MET A 53 -2.72 -2.81 7.22
CA MET A 53 -1.60 -2.71 8.16
C MET A 53 -0.47 -3.65 7.72
N SER A 54 0.69 -3.08 7.36
CA SER A 54 1.89 -3.83 7.00
C SER A 54 2.75 -4.13 8.23
N GLN A 55 2.99 -3.10 9.05
CA GLN A 55 3.68 -3.16 10.34
C GLN A 55 3.08 -2.12 11.29
N PHE A 56 3.55 -2.04 12.55
CA PHE A 56 3.20 -0.92 13.41
C PHE A 56 3.58 0.40 12.74
N SER A 57 2.60 1.30 12.66
CA SER A 57 2.69 2.61 12.01
C SER A 57 3.09 2.60 10.53
N VAL A 58 2.95 1.47 9.83
CA VAL A 58 3.18 1.36 8.38
C VAL A 58 1.98 0.69 7.72
N TYR A 59 1.34 1.42 6.81
CA TYR A 59 0.12 1.03 6.11
C TYR A 59 0.35 1.01 4.61
N ALA A 60 -0.16 -0.01 3.94
CA ALA A 60 0.08 -0.27 2.53
C ALA A 60 -1.24 -0.29 1.74
N ARG A 61 -1.23 0.23 0.51
CA ARG A 61 -2.37 0.15 -0.40
C ARG A 61 -1.93 -0.04 -1.84
N PHE A 62 -2.65 -0.90 -2.56
CA PHE A 62 -2.50 -1.07 -4.00
C PHE A 62 -3.27 0.02 -4.77
N CYS A 63 -2.69 0.51 -5.86
CA CYS A 63 -3.22 1.60 -6.67
C CYS A 63 -3.09 1.30 -8.17
N ASN A 64 -4.15 1.63 -8.91
CA ASN A 64 -4.20 1.49 -10.36
C ASN A 64 -3.67 2.77 -11.04
N GLY A 65 -2.36 2.91 -11.08
CA GLY A 65 -1.71 4.04 -11.77
C GLY A 65 -1.64 5.33 -10.97
N ARG A 66 -1.17 6.37 -11.65
CA ARG A 66 -0.79 7.66 -11.06
C ARG A 66 -2.00 8.46 -10.56
N ASP A 67 -3.10 8.48 -11.31
CA ASP A 67 -4.30 9.23 -10.93
C ASP A 67 -4.89 8.72 -9.61
N SER A 68 -4.92 7.39 -9.44
CA SER A 68 -5.32 6.74 -8.19
C SER A 68 -4.39 7.16 -7.05
N PHE A 69 -3.07 7.18 -7.28
CA PHE A 69 -2.10 7.65 -6.29
C PHE A 69 -2.35 9.11 -5.89
N GLU A 70 -2.50 10.01 -6.85
CA GLU A 70 -2.71 11.44 -6.58
C GLU A 70 -4.04 11.70 -5.85
N ALA A 71 -5.09 10.94 -6.16
CA ALA A 71 -6.35 10.99 -5.43
C ALA A 71 -6.19 10.55 -3.95
N HIS A 72 -5.47 9.46 -3.70
CA HIS A 72 -5.17 9.01 -2.34
C HIS A 72 -4.25 9.97 -1.59
N LEU A 73 -3.27 10.56 -2.26
CA LEU A 73 -2.38 11.56 -1.66
C LEU A 73 -3.18 12.77 -1.13
N LYS A 74 -4.11 13.30 -1.95
CA LYS A 74 -5.01 14.39 -1.51
C LYS A 74 -5.88 14.00 -0.32
N ARG A 75 -6.38 12.75 -0.27
CA ARG A 75 -7.14 12.24 0.88
C ARG A 75 -6.28 12.18 2.15
N ILE A 76 -5.03 11.74 2.04
CA ILE A 76 -4.07 11.74 3.16
C ILE A 76 -3.83 13.16 3.64
N GLU A 77 -3.49 14.09 2.73
CA GLU A 77 -3.25 15.51 3.05
C GLU A 77 -4.41 16.13 3.81
N ALA A 78 -5.65 15.87 3.39
CA ALA A 78 -6.86 16.38 4.04
C ALA A 78 -7.13 15.79 5.44
N ASN A 79 -6.49 14.68 5.80
CA ASN A 79 -6.70 13.97 7.06
C ASN A 79 -5.45 13.94 7.95
N LEU A 80 -4.39 14.68 7.60
CA LEU A 80 -3.17 14.70 8.40
C LEU A 80 -3.45 15.13 9.85
N PRO A 81 -2.83 14.48 10.84
CA PRO A 81 -2.90 14.92 12.22
C PRO A 81 -2.14 16.24 12.40
N GLU A 82 -2.54 17.03 13.39
CA GLU A 82 -1.93 18.34 13.70
C GLU A 82 -0.45 18.23 14.13
N LYS A 83 -0.04 17.07 14.65
CA LYS A 83 1.32 16.81 15.16
C LYS A 83 1.80 15.43 14.75
N GLY A 84 3.11 15.29 14.68
CA GLY A 84 3.80 14.07 14.25
C GLY A 84 4.18 14.13 12.78
N ASP A 85 4.88 13.10 12.33
CA ASP A 85 5.42 13.01 10.98
C ASP A 85 4.69 11.92 10.19
N VAL A 86 4.38 12.22 8.93
CA VAL A 86 3.77 11.27 7.99
C VAL A 86 4.59 11.28 6.71
N HIS A 87 5.13 10.12 6.35
CA HIS A 87 5.88 9.89 5.13
C HIS A 87 5.08 9.00 4.19
N VAL A 88 4.93 9.44 2.94
CA VAL A 88 4.27 8.67 1.88
C VAL A 88 5.31 8.26 0.85
N LEU A 89 5.40 6.95 0.57
CA LEU A 89 6.34 6.39 -0.39
C LEU A 89 5.60 5.51 -1.40
N THR A 90 5.91 5.68 -2.67
CA THR A 90 5.33 4.87 -3.75
C THR A 90 6.33 3.88 -4.32
N PHE A 91 5.84 2.69 -4.65
CA PHE A 91 6.60 1.63 -5.30
C PHE A 91 5.87 1.11 -6.53
N THR A 92 6.61 0.58 -7.49
CA THR A 92 6.03 -0.32 -8.49
C THR A 92 5.73 -1.67 -7.87
N ASP A 93 4.82 -2.40 -8.49
CA ASP A 93 4.48 -3.78 -8.11
C ASP A 93 5.71 -4.70 -7.97
N ARG A 94 6.66 -4.61 -8.92
CA ARG A 94 7.94 -5.35 -8.87
C ARG A 94 8.82 -4.97 -7.68
N GLN A 95 8.86 -3.68 -7.33
CA GLN A 95 9.62 -3.21 -6.17
C GLN A 95 8.99 -3.71 -4.86
N TYR A 96 7.65 -3.76 -4.79
CA TYR A 96 6.95 -4.28 -3.62
C TYR A 96 7.22 -5.78 -3.38
N GLU A 97 7.21 -6.59 -4.44
CA GLU A 97 7.60 -8.01 -4.38
C GLU A 97 9.04 -8.20 -3.90
N ALA A 98 9.94 -7.32 -4.36
CA ALA A 98 11.35 -7.36 -4.01
C ALA A 98 11.66 -6.94 -2.55
N ILE A 99 10.69 -6.41 -1.80
CA ILE A 99 10.88 -6.02 -0.40
C ILE A 99 11.34 -7.24 0.41
N VAL A 100 12.57 -7.16 0.93
CA VAL A 100 13.14 -8.15 1.84
C VAL A 100 12.53 -7.98 3.22
N ARG A 101 11.97 -9.06 3.77
CA ARG A 101 11.29 -9.05 5.07
C ARG A 101 11.95 -10.06 6.01
N PHE A 102 12.14 -9.62 7.25
CA PHE A 102 12.55 -10.47 8.36
C PHE A 102 11.44 -10.48 9.41
N SER A 103 11.15 -11.65 9.98
CA SER A 103 10.25 -11.79 11.13
C SER A 103 10.75 -12.93 12.01
N SER A 104 10.78 -12.70 13.33
CA SER A 104 11.27 -13.67 14.32
C SER A 104 12.63 -14.29 13.93
N GLN A 105 13.59 -13.45 13.56
CA GLN A 105 14.96 -13.81 13.14
C GLN A 105 15.07 -14.64 11.85
N ARG A 106 14.00 -14.81 11.07
CA ARG A 106 14.02 -15.55 9.81
C ARG A 106 13.58 -14.67 8.64
N ARG A 107 14.24 -14.87 7.48
CA ARG A 107 13.80 -14.28 6.22
C ARG A 107 12.45 -14.89 5.84
N GLN A 108 11.48 -14.03 5.57
CA GLN A 108 10.16 -14.46 5.11
C GLN A 108 10.16 -14.58 3.59
N LYS A 109 9.30 -15.47 3.07
CA LYS A 109 9.06 -15.54 1.63
C LYS A 109 8.52 -14.19 1.15
N PRO A 110 8.94 -13.71 -0.03
CA PRO A 110 8.29 -12.57 -0.66
C PRO A 110 6.78 -12.77 -0.71
N ARG A 111 6.03 -11.71 -0.43
CA ARG A 111 4.59 -11.73 -0.69
C ARG A 111 4.42 -11.91 -2.20
N LYS A 112 3.59 -12.86 -2.60
CA LYS A 112 3.04 -12.84 -3.95
C LYS A 112 2.07 -11.68 -4.02
N ASN A 113 2.09 -10.92 -5.11
CA ASN A 113 1.06 -9.93 -5.33
C ASN A 113 -0.31 -10.62 -5.29
N PRO A 114 -1.33 -9.98 -4.69
CA PRO A 114 -2.67 -10.53 -4.71
C PRO A 114 -3.01 -10.85 -6.17
N ASP A 115 -3.38 -12.11 -6.42
CA ASP A 115 -3.72 -12.56 -7.77
C ASP A 115 -4.76 -11.59 -8.33
N GLN A 116 -4.47 -11.02 -9.50
CA GLN A 116 -5.32 -10.03 -10.18
C GLN A 116 -6.59 -10.70 -10.73
N LEU A 117 -7.34 -11.42 -9.89
CA LEU A 117 -8.59 -12.09 -10.21
C LEU A 117 -9.43 -12.27 -8.93
N ALA A 118 -10.09 -11.19 -8.50
CA ALA A 118 -11.29 -11.27 -7.66
C ALA A 118 -12.17 -10.03 -7.89
N LEU A 119 -12.55 -9.78 -9.15
CA LEU A 119 -13.64 -8.88 -9.50
C LEU A 119 -14.46 -9.55 -10.61
N PHE A 120 -15.41 -10.39 -10.19
CA PHE A 120 -16.69 -10.55 -10.87
C PHE A 120 -17.75 -9.92 -9.96
#